data_AF-A0A7V8FJD9-F1
#
_entry.id   AF-A0A7V8FJD9-F1
#
_cell.length_a   1.000
_cell.length_b   1.000
_cell.length_c   1.000
_cell.angle_alpha   90.00
_cell.angle_beta   90.00
_cell.angle_gamma   90.00
#
_symmetry.space_group_name_H-M   'P 1'
#
loop_
_entity.id
_entity.type
_entity.pdbx_description
1 polymer ?
#
loop_
_entity_poly.entity_id
_entity_poly.type
_entity_poly.pdbx_seq_one_letter_code
_entity_poly.pdbx_strand_id
1 'polypeptide(L)'
;MRQVLACFSFSWLIVAGVLHFAIDVVAQFVRGVRAPGPETTLYYGLHSSYALGLVLYGSLGLLVSRQAPALLNHWPVLALTALAAAGWLSLAFFFIEYWPPRMLIGVFAVLVLSMIAAR
;
A
#
# COMPACT_ATOMS: atom_id res chain seq x y z
N MET A 1 19.78 10.84 -2.20
CA MET A 1 19.19 9.94 -1.19
C MET A 1 17.71 9.62 -1.50
N ARG A 2 16.95 10.62 -1.97
CA ARG A 2 15.54 10.50 -2.35
C ARG A 2 15.17 9.30 -3.24
N GLN A 3 15.92 9.05 -4.30
CA GLN A 3 15.62 7.94 -5.21
C GLN A 3 15.71 6.57 -4.53
N VAL A 4 16.70 6.37 -3.66
CA VAL A 4 16.84 5.12 -2.89
C VAL A 4 15.64 4.95 -1.96
N LEU A 5 15.27 6.00 -1.23
CA LEU A 5 14.08 6.00 -0.38
C LEU A 5 12.81 5.74 -1.18
N ALA A 6 12.67 6.31 -2.39
CA ALA A 6 11.54 6.02 -3.27
C ALA A 6 11.48 4.54 -3.64
N CYS A 7 12.60 3.96 -4.08
CA CYS A 7 12.68 2.52 -4.38
C CYS A 7 12.26 1.67 -3.17
N PHE A 8 12.74 2.00 -1.97
CA PHE A 8 12.35 1.29 -0.74
C PHE A 8 10.86 1.47 -0.40
N SER A 9 10.34 2.69 -0.42
CA SER A 9 8.92 3.00 -0.17
C SER A 9 8.01 2.19 -1.08
N PHE A 10 8.27 2.23 -2.38
CA PHE A 10 7.42 1.59 -3.37
C PHE A 10 7.57 0.06 -3.38
N SER A 11 8.78 -0.46 -3.16
CA SER A 11 8.98 -1.90 -3.00
C SER A 11 8.29 -2.44 -1.74
N TRP A 12 8.38 -1.70 -0.63
CA TRP A 12 7.68 -2.02 0.60
C TRP A 12 6.16 -2.08 0.39
N LEU A 13 5.60 -1.12 -0.35
CA LEU A 13 4.17 -1.09 -0.65
C LEU A 13 3.71 -2.32 -1.43
N ILE A 14 4.51 -2.78 -2.41
CA ILE A 14 4.24 -4.02 -3.16
C ILE A 14 4.24 -5.21 -2.21
N VAL A 15 5.29 -5.36 -1.37
CA VAL A 15 5.40 -6.47 -0.43
C VAL A 15 4.23 -6.47 0.56
N ALA A 16 3.87 -5.31 1.11
CA ALA A 16 2.74 -5.16 2.01
C ALA A 16 1.41 -5.56 1.34
N GLY A 17 1.17 -5.12 0.10
CA GLY A 17 -0.01 -5.49 -0.68
C GLY A 17 -0.10 -6.98 -0.96
N VAL A 18 1.01 -7.60 -1.39
CA VAL A 18 1.08 -9.05 -1.64
C VAL A 18 0.81 -9.85 -0.37
N LEU A 19 1.44 -9.48 0.75
CA LEU A 19 1.23 -10.16 2.03
C LEU A 19 -0.22 -10.02 2.50
N HIS A 20 -0.80 -8.82 2.41
CA HIS A 20 -2.20 -8.58 2.77
C HIS A 20 -3.15 -9.44 1.92
N PHE A 21 -2.96 -9.48 0.60
CA PHE A 21 -3.78 -10.32 -0.27
C PHE A 21 -3.63 -11.81 0.05
N ALA A 22 -2.39 -12.29 0.23
CA ALA A 22 -2.13 -13.68 0.52
C ALA A 22 -2.77 -14.13 1.84
N ILE A 23 -2.74 -13.29 2.87
CA ILE A 23 -3.25 -13.62 4.19
C ILE A 23 -4.77 -13.41 4.29
N ASP A 24 -5.26 -12.24 3.89
CA ASP A 24 -6.66 -11.85 4.11
C ASP A 24 -7.61 -12.37 3.05
N VAL A 25 -7.10 -12.70 1.86
CA VAL A 25 -7.93 -13.21 0.77
C VAL A 25 -7.62 -14.67 0.53
N VAL A 26 -6.41 -14.99 0.07
CA VAL A 26 -6.08 -16.35 -0.39
C VAL A 26 -6.16 -17.36 0.75
N ALA A 27 -5.48 -17.12 1.86
CA ALA A 27 -5.44 -18.06 2.97
C ALA A 27 -6.81 -18.26 3.62
N GLN A 28 -7.60 -17.19 3.79
CA GLN A 28 -8.95 -17.30 4.35
C GLN A 28 -9.91 -18.02 3.40
N PHE A 29 -9.82 -17.74 2.10
CA PHE A 29 -10.62 -18.41 1.07
C PHE A 29 -10.34 -19.90 1.02
N VAL A 30 -9.06 -20.29 0.96
CA VAL A 30 -8.64 -21.70 0.93
C VAL A 30 -9.04 -22.45 2.20
N ARG A 31 -8.97 -21.80 3.37
CA ARG A 31 -9.37 -22.40 4.66
C ARG A 31 -10.88 -22.45 4.87
N GLY A 32 -11.68 -21.81 4.01
CA GLY A 32 -13.14 -21.76 4.17
C GLY A 32 -13.59 -21.12 5.48
N VAL A 33 -12.82 -20.17 6.03
CA VAL A 33 -13.06 -19.59 7.36
C VAL A 33 -14.39 -18.82 7.43
N ARG A 34 -14.85 -18.29 6.29
CA ARG A 34 -16.02 -17.43 6.19
C ARG A 34 -17.13 -18.12 5.38
N ALA A 35 -18.35 -18.13 5.91
CA ALA A 35 -19.52 -18.66 5.21
C ALA A 35 -19.86 -17.79 3.98
N PRO A 36 -20.33 -18.37 2.86
CA PRO A 36 -20.78 -17.60 1.71
C PRO A 36 -21.93 -16.65 2.07
N GLY A 37 -21.82 -15.38 1.67
CA GLY A 37 -22.82 -14.35 1.94
C GLY A 37 -22.33 -12.96 1.55
N PRO A 38 -23.21 -11.94 1.56
CA PRO A 38 -22.85 -10.56 1.22
C PRO A 38 -21.69 -10.00 2.04
N GLU A 39 -21.63 -10.32 3.33
CA GLU A 39 -20.57 -9.88 4.25
C GLU A 39 -19.20 -10.43 3.85
N THR A 40 -19.16 -11.69 3.45
CA THR A 40 -17.93 -12.36 2.98
C THR A 40 -17.48 -11.81 1.62
N THR A 41 -18.42 -11.52 0.72
CA THR A 41 -18.10 -10.85 -0.55
C THR A 41 -17.55 -9.45 -0.32
N LEU A 42 -18.15 -8.67 0.59
CA LEU A 42 -17.66 -7.35 0.96
C LEU A 42 -16.27 -7.42 1.58
N TYR A 43 -16.05 -8.37 2.48
CA TYR A 43 -14.75 -8.61 3.10
C TYR A 43 -13.67 -8.87 2.03
N TYR A 44 -13.86 -9.90 1.18
CA TYR A 44 -12.87 -10.21 0.15
C TYR A 44 -12.72 -9.10 -0.88
N GLY A 45 -13.80 -8.41 -1.26
CA GLY A 45 -13.76 -7.27 -2.17
C GLY A 45 -12.94 -6.11 -1.62
N LEU A 46 -13.17 -5.73 -0.37
CA LEU A 46 -12.41 -4.69 0.32
C LEU A 46 -10.93 -5.05 0.42
N HIS A 47 -10.61 -6.25 0.94
CA HIS A 47 -9.22 -6.68 1.13
C HIS A 47 -8.48 -6.85 -0.21
N SER A 48 -9.15 -7.36 -1.24
CA SER A 48 -8.56 -7.52 -2.58
C SER A 48 -8.30 -6.17 -3.24
N SER A 49 -9.27 -5.26 -3.23
CA SER A 49 -9.11 -3.92 -3.83
C SER A 49 -8.09 -3.07 -3.09
N TYR A 50 -8.06 -3.14 -1.75
CA TYR A 50 -7.05 -2.52 -0.92
C TYR A 50 -5.65 -3.01 -1.33
N ALA A 51 -5.41 -4.32 -1.30
CA ALA A 51 -4.12 -4.91 -1.67
C ALA A 51 -3.72 -4.61 -3.11
N LEU A 52 -4.65 -4.72 -4.06
CA LEU A 52 -4.39 -4.44 -5.47
C LEU A 52 -3.95 -2.98 -5.66
N GLY A 53 -4.60 -2.04 -4.99
CA GLY A 53 -4.19 -0.64 -4.99
C GLY A 53 -2.75 -0.45 -4.52
N LEU A 54 -2.36 -1.10 -3.42
CA LEU A 54 -0.98 -1.06 -2.91
C LEU A 54 0.02 -1.61 -3.94
N VAL A 55 -0.27 -2.76 -4.55
CA VAL A 55 0.61 -3.41 -5.52
C VAL A 55 0.74 -2.59 -6.80
N LEU A 56 -0.36 -2.09 -7.35
CA LEU A 56 -0.33 -1.30 -8.59
C LEU A 56 0.38 0.03 -8.38
N TYR A 57 0.06 0.75 -7.30
CA TYR A 57 0.69 2.03 -6.99
C TYR A 57 2.17 1.87 -6.64
N GLY A 58 2.51 0.84 -5.87
CA GLY A 58 3.89 0.49 -5.58
C GLY A 58 4.67 0.13 -6.85
N SER A 59 4.09 -0.65 -7.76
CA SER A 59 4.73 -1.00 -9.03
C SER A 59 4.95 0.21 -9.93
N LEU A 60 3.95 1.08 -10.04
CA LEU A 60 4.04 2.34 -10.80
C LEU A 60 5.12 3.26 -10.20
N GLY A 61 5.10 3.46 -8.88
CA GLY A 61 6.08 4.29 -8.20
C GLY A 61 7.51 3.74 -8.33
N LEU A 62 7.67 2.41 -8.25
CA LEU A 62 8.96 1.77 -8.47
C LEU A 62 9.44 1.97 -9.92
N LEU A 63 8.56 1.82 -10.90
CA LEU A 63 8.87 2.08 -12.31
C LEU A 63 9.32 3.54 -12.51
N VAL A 64 8.56 4.51 -11.98
CA VAL A 64 8.90 5.94 -12.06
C VAL A 64 10.23 6.24 -11.37
N SER A 65 10.48 5.68 -10.18
CA SER A 65 11.73 5.89 -9.45
C SER A 65 12.97 5.38 -10.18
N ARG A 66 12.81 4.42 -11.10
CA ARG A 66 13.90 3.86 -11.91
C ARG A 66 14.04 4.57 -13.26
N GLN A 67 12.93 4.80 -13.95
CA GLN A 67 12.94 5.28 -15.34
C GLN A 67 12.86 6.80 -15.46
N ALA A 68 12.21 7.47 -14.50
CA ALA A 68 12.01 8.91 -14.50
C ALA A 68 12.23 9.51 -13.10
N PRO A 69 13.40 9.31 -12.47
CA PRO A 69 13.65 9.78 -11.10
C PRO A 69 13.52 11.29 -10.94
N ALA A 70 13.69 12.07 -12.00
CA ALA A 70 13.48 13.52 -12.01
C ALA A 70 12.04 13.91 -11.60
N LEU A 71 11.03 13.07 -11.88
CA LEU A 71 9.64 13.32 -11.48
C LEU A 71 9.48 13.41 -9.95
N LEU A 72 10.34 12.74 -9.18
CA LEU A 72 10.33 12.78 -7.72
C LEU A 72 10.78 14.14 -7.14
N ASN A 73 11.24 15.07 -7.98
CA ASN A 73 11.56 16.44 -7.57
C ASN A 73 10.37 17.39 -7.72
N HIS A 74 9.30 16.97 -8.41
CA HIS A 74 8.12 17.78 -8.60
C HIS A 74 7.15 17.61 -7.44
N TRP A 75 6.78 18.73 -6.82
CA TRP A 75 5.88 18.73 -5.66
C TRP A 75 4.54 18.01 -5.89
N PRO A 76 3.90 18.01 -7.09
CA PRO A 76 2.64 17.29 -7.28
C PRO A 76 2.79 15.78 -7.10
N VAL A 77 3.91 15.20 -7.54
CA VAL A 77 4.19 13.76 -7.39
C VAL A 77 4.34 13.41 -5.92
N LEU A 78 5.07 14.24 -5.17
CA LEU A 78 5.25 14.06 -3.73
C LEU A 78 3.93 14.20 -2.97
N ALA A 79 3.12 15.20 -3.31
CA ALA A 79 1.81 15.43 -2.72
C ALA A 79 0.85 14.26 -2.98
N LEU A 80 0.78 13.76 -4.22
CA LEU A 80 -0.01 12.58 -4.56
C LEU A 80 0.45 11.33 -3.79
N THR A 81 1.75 11.16 -3.62
CA THR A 81 2.31 10.04 -2.83
C THR A 81 1.93 10.14 -1.36
N ALA A 82 2.02 11.34 -0.77
CA ALA A 82 1.61 11.58 0.61
C ALA A 82 0.09 11.39 0.81
N LEU A 83 -0.73 11.88 -0.13
CA LEU A 83 -2.18 11.68 -0.12
C LEU A 83 -2.55 10.21 -0.24
N ALA A 84 -1.86 9.46 -1.09
CA ALA A 84 -2.08 8.02 -1.22
C ALA A 84 -1.75 7.28 0.10
N ALA A 85 -0.62 7.61 0.73
CA ALA A 85 -0.26 7.07 2.05
C ALA A 85 -1.33 7.38 3.11
N ALA A 86 -1.80 8.63 3.18
CA ALA A 86 -2.85 9.05 4.11
C ALA A 86 -4.19 8.35 3.81
N GLY A 87 -4.54 8.18 2.54
CA GLY A 87 -5.74 7.48 2.10
C GLY A 87 -5.75 6.02 2.53
N TRP A 88 -4.68 5.27 2.25
CA TRP A 88 -4.58 3.87 2.68
C TRP A 88 -4.46 3.72 4.19
N LEU A 89 -3.79 4.64 4.89
CA LEU A 89 -3.75 4.65 6.35
C LEU A 89 -5.16 4.84 6.92
N SER A 90 -5.92 5.79 6.38
CA SER A 90 -7.32 6.03 6.77
C SER A 90 -8.17 4.77 6.54
N LEU A 91 -8.07 4.15 5.36
CA LEU A 91 -8.79 2.91 5.07
C LEU A 91 -8.43 1.78 6.06
N ALA A 92 -7.14 1.64 6.40
CA ALA A 92 -6.69 0.63 7.36
C ALA A 92 -7.16 0.90 8.80
N PHE A 93 -7.35 2.16 9.19
CA PHE A 93 -7.89 2.50 10.51
C PHE A 93 -9.40 2.30 10.60
N PHE A 94 -10.15 2.70 9.56
CA PHE A 94 -11.62 2.69 9.60
C PHE A 94 -12.24 1.35 9.21
N PHE A 95 -11.63 0.59 8.31
CA PHE A 95 -12.27 -0.60 7.72
C PHE A 95 -11.53 -1.91 8.00
N ILE A 96 -10.30 -1.86 8.48
CA ILE A 96 -9.53 -3.07 8.82
C ILE A 96 -9.37 -3.16 10.33
N GLU A 97 -9.99 -4.16 10.94
CA GLU A 97 -10.15 -4.26 12.40
C GLU A 97 -8.83 -4.55 13.14
N TYR A 98 -7.92 -5.27 12.51
CA TYR A 98 -6.71 -5.79 13.13
C TYR A 98 -5.46 -4.96 12.76
N TRP A 99 -4.43 -5.07 13.59
CA TRP A 99 -3.29 -4.14 13.61
C TRP A 99 -2.28 -4.22 12.45
N PRO A 100 -1.84 -5.41 11.98
CA PRO A 100 -0.78 -5.54 10.99
C PRO A 100 -0.91 -4.65 9.74
N PRO A 101 -2.07 -4.52 9.06
CA PRO A 101 -2.19 -3.66 7.89
C PRO A 101 -1.95 -2.18 8.21
N ARG A 102 -2.34 -1.73 9.41
CA ARG A 102 -2.07 -0.37 9.91
C ARG A 102 -0.58 -0.15 10.11
N MET A 103 0.15 -1.14 10.62
CA MET A 103 1.61 -1.05 10.76
C MET A 103 2.30 -1.03 9.40
N LEU A 104 1.90 -1.91 8.49
CA LEU A 104 2.48 -2.00 7.15
C LEU A 104 2.35 -0.68 6.38
N ILE A 105 1.15 -0.09 6.37
CA ILE A 105 0.95 1.20 5.72
C ILE A 105 1.56 2.36 6.51
N GLY A 106 1.66 2.26 7.84
CA GLY A 106 2.40 3.21 8.68
C GLY A 106 3.89 3.28 8.32
N VAL A 107 4.53 2.13 8.09
CA VAL A 107 5.92 2.07 7.61
C VAL A 107 6.04 2.75 6.24
N PHE A 108 5.11 2.49 5.32
CA PHE A 108 5.08 3.19 4.04
C PHE A 108 4.98 4.71 4.22
N ALA A 109 4.09 5.19 5.09
CA ALA A 109 3.94 6.62 5.36
C ALA A 109 5.24 7.25 5.89
N VAL A 110 5.93 6.58 6.82
CA VAL A 110 7.23 7.06 7.34
C VAL A 110 8.30 7.10 6.24
N LEU A 111 8.35 6.08 5.37
CA LEU A 111 9.28 6.05 4.24
C LEU A 111 8.99 7.16 3.22
N VAL A 112 7.71 7.46 2.95
CA VAL A 112 7.30 8.58 2.09
C VAL A 112 7.70 9.92 2.70
N LEU A 113 7.44 10.14 3.99
CA LEU A 113 7.86 11.36 4.67
C LEU A 113 9.39 11.53 4.65
N SER A 114 10.12 10.43 4.87
CA SER A 114 11.59 10.41 4.77
C SER A 114 12.07 10.74 3.37
N MET A 115 11.42 10.19 2.34
CA MET A 115 11.70 10.47 0.93
C MET A 115 11.46 11.96 0.59
N ILE A 116 10.37 12.55 1.09
CA ILE A 116 10.04 13.97 0.87
C ILE A 116 11.07 14.87 1.57
N ALA A 117 11.46 14.54 2.80
CA ALA A 117 12.44 15.29 3.57
C ALA A 117 13.86 15.18 3.00
N ALA A 118 14.20 14.05 2.36
CA ALA A 118 15.49 13.84 1.73
C ALA A 118 15.64 14.70 0.47
N ARG A 119 16.77 15.42 0.36
CA ARG A 119 17.19 16.06 -0.89
C ARG A 119 17.78 15.04 -1.88
#